data_AF-A0A2S5EG12-F1
#
_entry.id   AF-A0A2S5EG12-F1
#
_cell.length_a   1.000
_cell.length_b   1.000
_cell.length_c   1.000
_cell.angle_alpha   90.00
_cell.angle_beta   90.00
_cell.angle_gamma   90.00
#
_symmetry.space_group_name_H-M   'P 1'
#
loop_
_entity.id
_entity.type
_entity.pdbx_description
1 polymer ?
#
loop_
_entity_poly.entity_id
_entity_poly.type
_entity_poly.pdbx_seq_one_letter_code
_entity_poly.pdbx_strand_id
1 'polypeptide(L)'
;SKVKDLEEIAVDKINVRNGVEEYKLPNGKSVFLLGQGRLVNLVNGDGHPAEIMDLSFSLQLEGAKYIKENHQNMKVNLSPVPYEIDEKIAQIKLKTLGIEIDTLSKEQQDYLNSWK
;
A
#
# COMPACT_ATOMS: atom_id res chain seq x y z
N SER A 1 -16.86 19.00 -0.78
CA SER A 1 -15.42 19.24 -0.58
C SER A 1 -14.99 18.54 0.69
N LYS A 2 -13.82 17.86 0.74
CA LYS A 2 -13.29 17.24 1.98
C LYS A 2 -12.89 18.26 3.06
N VAL A 3 -12.93 19.55 2.71
CA VAL A 3 -12.47 20.66 3.56
C VAL A 3 -13.52 21.78 3.64
N LYS A 4 -14.81 21.45 3.50
CA LYS A 4 -15.91 22.41 3.45
C LYS A 4 -15.94 23.32 4.69
N ASP A 5 -15.76 22.76 5.87
CA ASP A 5 -15.78 23.52 7.13
C ASP A 5 -14.64 24.54 7.19
N LEU A 6 -13.46 24.17 6.68
CA LEU A 6 -12.30 25.07 6.59
C LEU A 6 -12.56 26.20 5.57
N GLU A 7 -13.20 25.89 4.44
CA GLU A 7 -13.59 26.86 3.42
C GLU A 7 -14.65 27.84 3.94
N GLU A 8 -15.55 27.41 4.83
CA GLU A 8 -16.59 28.26 5.42
C GLU A 8 -16.06 29.18 6.52
N ILE A 9 -15.05 28.74 7.30
CA ILE A 9 -14.48 29.53 8.39
C ILE A 9 -13.43 30.53 7.91
N ALA A 10 -12.71 30.23 6.82
CA ALA A 10 -11.63 31.06 6.34
C ALA A 10 -12.13 32.41 5.80
N VAL A 11 -11.39 33.48 6.11
CA VAL A 11 -11.68 34.84 5.62
C VAL A 11 -10.96 35.16 4.32
N ASP A 12 -9.91 34.40 4.00
CA ASP A 12 -9.12 34.57 2.77
C ASP A 12 -8.49 33.22 2.39
N LYS A 13 -8.29 33.01 1.08
CA LYS A 13 -7.68 31.80 0.50
C LYS A 13 -6.70 32.19 -0.59
N ILE A 14 -5.44 31.77 -0.44
CA ILE A 14 -4.37 32.07 -1.39
C ILE A 14 -3.75 30.75 -1.89
N ASN A 15 -3.59 30.63 -3.20
CA ASN A 15 -2.75 29.56 -3.77
C ASN A 15 -1.28 29.98 -3.65
N VAL A 16 -0.53 29.30 -2.79
CA VAL A 16 0.87 29.67 -2.48
C VAL A 16 1.81 29.04 -3.50
N ARG A 17 1.53 27.79 -3.88
CA ARG A 17 2.23 27.03 -4.92
C ARG A 17 1.37 25.81 -5.29
N ASN A 18 1.77 25.08 -6.33
CA ASN A 18 1.07 23.88 -6.73
C ASN A 18 0.87 22.90 -5.55
N GLY A 19 -0.38 22.51 -5.31
CA GLY A 19 -0.77 21.61 -4.23
C GLY A 19 -0.67 22.18 -2.81
N VAL A 20 -0.49 23.50 -2.63
CA VAL A 20 -0.46 24.16 -1.32
C VAL A 20 -1.33 25.42 -1.33
N GLU A 21 -2.34 25.45 -0.46
CA GLU A 21 -3.25 26.58 -0.29
C GLU A 21 -3.15 27.12 1.13
N GLU A 22 -3.04 28.43 1.29
CA GLU A 22 -3.12 29.10 2.58
C GLU A 22 -4.57 29.54 2.83
N TYR A 23 -5.10 29.20 4.00
CA TYR A 23 -6.38 29.65 4.52
C TYR A 23 -6.13 30.58 5.71
N LYS A 24 -6.49 31.86 5.59
CA LYS A 24 -6.44 32.79 6.73
C LYS A 24 -7.72 32.67 7.54
N LEU A 25 -7.59 32.57 8.86
CA LEU A 25 -8.69 32.43 9.80
C LEU A 25 -9.07 33.79 10.43
N PRO A 26 -10.30 33.94 10.94
CA PRO A 26 -10.77 35.18 11.58
C PRO A 26 -9.92 35.62 12.78
N ASN A 27 -9.21 34.69 13.42
CA ASN A 27 -8.32 34.95 14.55
C ASN A 27 -6.92 35.45 14.14
N GLY A 28 -6.68 35.69 12.85
CA GLY A 28 -5.39 36.16 12.32
C GLY A 28 -4.34 35.07 12.10
N LYS A 29 -4.66 33.80 12.37
CA LYS A 29 -3.77 32.66 12.06
C LYS A 29 -3.97 32.17 10.62
N SER A 30 -2.95 31.52 10.07
CA SER A 30 -3.01 30.86 8.77
C SER A 30 -2.89 29.34 8.89
N VAL A 31 -3.60 28.61 8.04
CA VAL A 31 -3.50 27.16 7.87
C VAL A 31 -3.05 26.86 6.44
N PHE A 32 -2.01 26.06 6.28
CA PHE A 32 -1.55 25.60 4.98
C PHE A 32 -2.10 24.21 4.68
N LEU A 33 -3.00 24.13 3.71
CA LEU A 33 -3.62 22.90 3.27
C LEU A 33 -2.80 22.30 2.12
N LEU A 34 -2.33 21.08 2.31
CA LEU A 34 -1.65 20.29 1.28
C LEU A 34 -2.66 19.39 0.56
N GLY A 35 -2.53 19.29 -0.76
CA GLY A 35 -3.27 18.32 -1.57
C GLY A 35 -4.79 18.45 -1.48
N GLN A 36 -5.33 19.61 -1.09
CA GLN A 36 -6.77 19.87 -0.95
C GLN A 36 -7.50 18.86 -0.03
N GLY A 37 -6.81 18.35 0.99
CA GLY A 37 -7.35 17.32 1.90
C GLY A 37 -7.49 15.93 1.25
N ARG A 38 -6.83 15.70 0.11
CA ARG A 38 -6.66 14.38 -0.51
C ARG A 38 -5.35 13.76 -0.04
N LEU A 39 -5.10 12.51 -0.46
CA LEU A 39 -3.88 11.78 -0.15
C LEU A 39 -2.67 12.53 -0.71
N VAL A 40 -1.93 13.20 0.17
CA VAL A 40 -0.82 14.09 -0.21
C VAL A 40 0.30 13.33 -0.93
N ASN A 41 0.50 12.05 -0.60
CA ASN A 41 1.48 11.19 -1.27
C ASN A 41 1.15 10.95 -2.75
N LEU A 42 -0.12 11.10 -3.16
CA LEU A 42 -0.56 10.96 -4.56
C LEU A 42 -0.74 12.30 -5.27
N VAL A 43 -1.12 13.35 -4.53
CA VAL A 43 -1.42 14.67 -5.11
C VAL A 43 -0.18 15.58 -5.17
N ASN A 44 0.75 15.41 -4.22
CA ASN A 44 1.97 16.19 -4.11
C ASN A 44 3.23 15.31 -4.17
N GLY A 45 3.09 14.03 -4.52
CA GLY A 45 4.17 13.08 -4.70
C GLY A 45 3.79 12.00 -5.72
N ASP A 46 4.71 11.10 -6.02
CA ASP A 46 4.53 10.07 -7.05
C ASP A 46 3.86 8.78 -6.54
N GLY A 47 3.28 8.83 -5.33
CA GLY A 47 2.68 7.68 -4.67
C GLY A 47 3.72 6.72 -4.10
N HIS A 48 3.49 5.43 -4.29
CA HIS A 48 4.45 4.41 -3.89
C HIS A 48 5.53 4.23 -4.96
N PRO A 49 6.80 3.98 -4.58
CA PRO A 49 7.84 3.61 -5.53
C PRO A 49 7.41 2.43 -6.42
N ALA A 50 7.92 2.40 -7.65
CA ALA A 50 7.56 1.38 -8.63
C ALA A 50 7.80 -0.04 -8.11
N GLU A 51 8.82 -0.23 -7.29
CA GLU A 51 9.20 -1.52 -6.68
C GLU A 51 8.18 -2.02 -5.65
N ILE A 52 7.49 -1.11 -4.97
CA ILE A 52 6.42 -1.42 -4.02
C ILE A 52 5.12 -1.73 -4.76
N MET A 53 4.86 -1.00 -5.85
CA MET A 53 3.72 -1.24 -6.73
C MET A 53 3.86 -2.58 -7.48
N ASP A 54 5.07 -2.94 -7.92
CA ASP A 54 5.42 -4.22 -8.56
C ASP A 54 5.02 -5.43 -7.70
N LEU A 55 5.35 -5.41 -6.40
CA LEU A 55 4.93 -6.44 -5.45
C LEU A 55 3.40 -6.49 -5.31
N SER A 56 2.77 -5.33 -5.20
CA SER A 56 1.31 -5.23 -5.05
C SER A 56 0.58 -5.78 -6.28
N PHE A 57 1.05 -5.46 -7.49
CA PHE A 57 0.47 -5.98 -8.73
C PHE A 57 0.75 -7.46 -8.92
N SER A 58 1.93 -7.95 -8.52
CA SER A 58 2.24 -9.38 -8.52
C SER A 58 1.27 -10.16 -7.62
N LEU A 59 0.97 -9.64 -6.42
CA LEU A 59 0.01 -10.25 -5.49
C LEU A 59 -1.41 -10.25 -6.06
N GLN A 60 -1.84 -9.14 -6.68
CA GLN A 60 -3.14 -9.05 -7.33
C GLN A 60 -3.28 -10.00 -8.51
N LEU A 61 -2.23 -10.14 -9.33
CA LEU A 61 -2.19 -11.04 -10.48
C LEU A 61 -2.27 -12.51 -10.03
N GLU A 62 -1.43 -12.92 -9.08
CA GLU A 62 -1.45 -14.29 -8.54
C GLU A 62 -2.75 -14.57 -7.79
N GLY A 63 -3.32 -13.58 -7.07
CA GLY A 63 -4.64 -13.69 -6.45
C GLY A 63 -5.76 -13.90 -7.48
N ALA A 64 -5.78 -13.13 -8.57
CA ALA A 64 -6.75 -13.32 -9.65
C ALA A 64 -6.60 -14.68 -10.33
N LYS A 65 -5.35 -15.15 -10.53
CA LYS A 65 -5.07 -16.49 -11.06
C LYS A 65 -5.56 -17.58 -10.10
N TYR A 66 -5.29 -17.44 -8.80
CA TYR A 66 -5.73 -18.38 -7.78
C TYR A 66 -7.25 -18.51 -7.75
N ILE A 67 -7.97 -17.39 -7.80
CA ILE A 67 -9.43 -17.39 -7.90
C ILE A 67 -9.87 -18.12 -9.17
N LYS A 68 -9.30 -17.78 -10.33
CA LYS A 68 -9.64 -18.43 -11.61
C LYS A 68 -9.44 -19.96 -11.56
N GLU A 69 -8.44 -20.45 -10.84
CA GLU A 69 -8.13 -21.88 -10.76
C GLU A 69 -8.96 -22.62 -9.70
N ASN A 70 -9.40 -21.93 -8.64
CA ASN A 70 -10.00 -22.56 -7.46
C ASN A 70 -11.47 -22.16 -7.21
N HIS A 71 -12.05 -21.23 -7.98
CA HIS A 71 -13.36 -20.64 -7.68
C HIS A 71 -14.50 -21.65 -7.48
N GLN A 72 -14.45 -22.83 -8.12
CA GLN A 72 -15.48 -23.87 -7.98
C GLN A 72 -15.56 -24.44 -6.56
N ASN A 73 -14.42 -24.43 -5.83
CA ASN A 73 -14.31 -24.95 -4.47
C ASN A 73 -14.23 -23.83 -3.42
N MET A 74 -14.27 -22.56 -3.84
CA MET A 74 -14.21 -21.41 -2.95
C MET A 74 -15.60 -21.00 -2.48
N LYS A 75 -15.72 -20.65 -1.20
CA LYS A 75 -16.92 -20.01 -0.65
C LYS A 75 -16.92 -18.53 -1.05
N VAL A 76 -18.10 -17.96 -1.27
CA VAL A 76 -18.24 -16.52 -1.49
C VAL A 76 -18.06 -15.79 -0.15
N ASN A 77 -16.83 -15.33 0.08
CA ASN A 77 -16.46 -14.56 1.27
C ASN A 77 -15.20 -13.72 1.00
N LEU A 78 -14.84 -12.87 1.97
CA LEU A 78 -13.52 -12.29 2.02
C LEU A 78 -12.54 -13.36 2.52
N SER A 79 -11.58 -13.73 1.69
CA SER A 79 -10.50 -14.66 2.03
C SER A 79 -9.15 -13.96 1.91
N PRO A 80 -8.21 -14.19 2.85
CA PRO A 80 -6.84 -13.72 2.69
C PRO A 80 -6.19 -14.43 1.49
N VAL A 81 -5.15 -13.81 0.91
CA VAL A 81 -4.33 -14.48 -0.10
C VAL A 81 -3.57 -15.63 0.59
N PRO A 82 -3.52 -16.84 -0.01
CA PRO A 82 -2.73 -17.95 0.50
C PRO A 82 -1.28 -17.56 0.76
N TYR A 83 -0.71 -18.05 1.87
CA TYR A 83 0.65 -17.73 2.29
C TYR A 83 1.70 -18.16 1.24
N GLU A 84 1.45 -19.27 0.55
CA GLU A 84 2.32 -19.82 -0.48
C GLU A 84 2.47 -18.87 -1.68
N ILE A 85 1.44 -18.07 -1.98
CA ILE A 85 1.50 -17.05 -3.03
C ILE A 85 2.40 -15.89 -2.59
N ASP A 86 2.27 -15.45 -1.34
CA ASP A 86 3.10 -14.39 -0.78
C ASP A 86 4.58 -14.82 -0.74
N GLU A 87 4.86 -16.03 -0.25
CA GLU A 87 6.21 -16.61 -0.22
C GLU A 87 6.81 -16.73 -1.64
N LYS A 88 6.03 -17.18 -2.62
CA LYS A 88 6.46 -17.24 -4.02
C LYS A 88 6.84 -15.86 -4.56
N ILE A 89 6.05 -14.82 -4.28
CA ILE A 89 6.34 -13.45 -4.74
C ILE A 89 7.60 -12.92 -4.06
N ALA A 90 7.77 -13.18 -2.76
CA ALA A 90 8.97 -12.81 -2.01
C ALA A 90 10.23 -13.49 -2.60
N GLN A 91 10.17 -14.78 -2.89
CA GLN A 91 11.28 -15.52 -3.53
C GLN A 91 11.63 -14.96 -4.91
N ILE A 92 10.62 -14.64 -5.73
CA ILE A 92 10.83 -14.01 -7.04
C ILE A 92 11.52 -12.65 -6.86
N LYS A 93 11.09 -11.83 -5.89
CA LYS A 93 11.68 -10.52 -5.62
C LYS A 93 13.14 -10.62 -5.17
N LEU A 94 13.47 -11.56 -4.28
CA LEU A 94 14.85 -11.80 -3.86
C LEU A 94 15.72 -12.19 -5.06
N LYS A 95 15.21 -13.08 -5.93
CA LYS A 95 15.91 -13.49 -7.15
C LYS A 95 16.15 -12.33 -8.12
N THR A 96 15.19 -11.42 -8.31
CA THR A 96 15.38 -10.24 -9.18
C THR A 96 16.36 -9.23 -8.62
N LEU A 97 16.55 -9.20 -7.30
CA LEU A 97 17.58 -8.42 -6.62
C LEU A 97 18.95 -9.11 -6.57
N GLY A 98 19.06 -10.35 -7.05
CA GLY A 98 20.29 -11.15 -6.97
C GLY A 98 20.63 -11.57 -5.54
N ILE A 99 19.64 -11.63 -4.64
CA ILE A 99 19.80 -12.04 -3.25
C ILE A 99 19.51 -13.53 -3.14
N GLU A 100 20.46 -14.28 -2.58
CA GLU A 100 20.28 -15.68 -2.19
C GLU A 100 20.01 -15.79 -0.69
N ILE A 101 19.21 -16.77 -0.31
CA ILE A 101 18.89 -17.08 1.08
C ILE A 101 19.22 -18.55 1.37
N ASP A 102 19.49 -18.85 2.62
CA ASP A 102 19.71 -20.23 3.06
C ASP A 102 18.44 -21.08 2.94
N THR A 103 18.65 -22.38 2.82
CA THR A 103 17.57 -23.38 2.93
C THR A 103 17.78 -24.18 4.19
N LEU A 104 16.68 -24.49 4.89
CA LEU A 104 16.76 -25.29 6.10
C LEU A 104 17.31 -26.68 5.75
N SER A 105 18.36 -27.09 6.48
CA SER A 105 18.87 -28.45 6.42
C SER A 105 17.80 -29.44 6.89
N LYS A 106 17.96 -30.71 6.51
CA LYS A 106 17.02 -31.76 6.94
C LYS A 106 16.90 -31.82 8.47
N GLU A 107 18.03 -31.71 9.17
CA GLU A 107 18.08 -31.68 10.63
C GLU A 107 17.33 -30.47 11.21
N GLN A 108 17.48 -29.27 10.63
CA GLN A 108 16.77 -28.08 11.07
C GLN A 108 15.25 -28.21 10.85
N GLN A 109 14.83 -28.78 9.72
CA GLN A 109 13.40 -29.05 9.45
C GLN A 109 12.83 -30.06 10.45
N ASP A 110 13.56 -31.15 10.73
CA ASP A 110 13.12 -32.19 11.64
C ASP A 110 13.04 -31.65 13.08
N TYR A 111 14.00 -30.81 13.51
CA TYR A 111 13.96 -30.12 14.80
C TYR A 111 12.78 -29.16 14.95
N LEU A 112 12.42 -28.41 13.91
CA LEU A 112 11.24 -27.53 13.95
C LEU A 112 9.92 -28.30 14.05
N ASN A 113 9.87 -29.52 13.50
CA ASN A 113 8.69 -30.36 13.50
C ASN A 113 8.60 -31.31 14.70
N SER A 114 9.66 -31.45 15.51
CA SER A 114 9.73 -32.41 16.61
C SER A 114 8.90 -32.03 17.85
N TRP A 115 8.36 -30.82 17.91
CA TRP A 115 7.57 -30.30 19.04
C TRP A 115 6.05 -30.28 18.79
N LYS A 116 5.56 -30.99 17.75
CA LYS A 116 4.13 -31.20 17.51
C LYS A 116 3.64 -32.52 18.06
#